data_AF-A0A9P1A8S9-F1
#
_entry.id   AF-A0A9P1A8S9-F1
#
_cell.length_a   1.000
_cell.length_b   1.000
_cell.length_c   1.000
_cell.angle_alpha   90.00
_cell.angle_beta   90.00
_cell.angle_gamma   90.00
#
_symmetry.space_group_name_H-M   'P 1'
#
loop_
_entity.id
_entity.type
_entity.pdbx_description
1 polymer ?
#
loop_
_entity_poly.entity_id
_entity_poly.type
_entity_poly.pdbx_seq_one_letter_code
_entity_poly.pdbx_strand_id
1 'polypeptide(L)'
;MLTACIESLEVASTAILAAAATKSGWNKRLDAHLFVVKHLLILREQTAPYRQNVLSCRSDSLNTKDFSLDFSKFTSVLFDSNAKWFELSTNNTLLELITTVPIEMREHEGDSRRVLDQQLRAASFRLAHEASQLMIGKLAEWIDLAEDERLKEGFDLKKHPKLGAAVLKDLSAEAYKNVGGKFGEIRDAYSLYIGVPETESILLSPVRKRVIDVFTRVNSFVAKTYDDESRAVAALPNVQQLVLMLNK
;
A
#
# COMPACT_ATOMS: atom_id res chain seq x y z
N MET A 1 17.32 7.23 9.81
CA MET A 1 17.87 6.04 9.09
C MET A 1 16.78 5.26 8.35
N LEU A 2 15.67 4.90 9.01
CA LEU A 2 14.56 4.15 8.39
C LEU A 2 13.91 4.85 7.17
N THR A 3 13.77 6.17 7.21
CA THR A 3 13.24 6.97 6.10
C THR A 3 14.09 6.84 4.82
N ALA A 4 15.42 6.90 4.95
CA ALA A 4 16.33 6.69 3.82
C ALA A 4 16.24 5.27 3.25
N CYS A 5 16.01 4.25 4.10
CA CYS A 5 15.76 2.89 3.62
C CYS A 5 14.47 2.81 2.80
N ILE A 6 13.39 3.44 3.27
CA ILE A 6 12.11 3.48 2.56
C ILE A 6 12.26 4.21 1.20
N GLU A 7 12.96 5.34 1.17
CA GLU A 7 13.27 6.04 -0.08
C GLU A 7 14.09 5.18 -1.03
N SER A 8 15.08 4.45 -0.52
CA SER A 8 15.86 3.51 -1.33
C SER A 8 15.00 2.38 -1.91
N LEU A 9 13.95 1.92 -1.20
CA LEU A 9 13.02 0.92 -1.72
C LEU A 9 12.18 1.47 -2.87
N GLU A 10 11.75 2.73 -2.80
CA GLU A 10 11.03 3.40 -3.89
C GLU A 10 11.95 3.60 -5.10
N VAL A 11 13.22 3.98 -4.90
CA VAL A 11 14.20 4.06 -5.99
C VAL A 11 14.38 2.69 -6.65
N ALA A 12 14.56 1.62 -5.87
CA ALA A 12 14.66 0.26 -6.40
C ALA A 12 13.39 -0.17 -7.17
N SER A 13 12.21 0.18 -6.68
CA SER A 13 10.94 -0.04 -7.37
C SER A 13 10.93 0.61 -8.75
N THR A 14 11.35 1.88 -8.84
CA THR A 14 11.43 2.59 -10.14
C THR A 14 12.46 1.96 -11.09
N ALA A 15 13.57 1.43 -10.55
CA ALA A 15 14.56 0.70 -11.35
C ALA A 15 14.00 -0.63 -11.90
N ILE A 16 13.19 -1.36 -11.12
CA ILE A 16 12.51 -2.58 -11.58
C ILE A 16 11.54 -2.26 -12.73
N LEU A 17 10.82 -1.14 -12.62
CA LEU A 17 9.93 -0.65 -13.69
C LEU A 17 10.70 -0.27 -14.96
N ALA A 18 11.87 0.36 -14.81
CA ALA A 18 12.70 0.81 -15.93
C ALA A 18 13.49 -0.33 -16.62
N ALA A 19 13.67 -1.48 -15.97
CA ALA A 19 14.37 -2.61 -16.55
C ALA A 19 13.68 -3.11 -17.83
N ALA A 20 14.45 -3.53 -18.84
CA ALA A 20 13.91 -4.01 -20.12
C ALA A 20 13.02 -5.25 -19.97
N ALA A 21 11.87 -5.28 -20.64
CA ALA A 21 10.89 -6.37 -20.57
C ALA A 21 11.57 -7.74 -20.70
N THR A 22 11.40 -8.62 -19.71
CA THR A 22 11.87 -10.01 -19.80
C THR A 22 11.02 -10.74 -20.84
N LYS A 23 11.60 -11.73 -21.53
CA LYS A 23 10.96 -12.50 -22.61
C LYS A 23 9.66 -13.22 -22.21
N SER A 24 9.28 -13.20 -20.93
CA SER A 24 8.18 -13.97 -20.34
C SER A 24 6.81 -13.29 -20.38
N GLY A 25 6.68 -12.05 -20.89
CA GLY A 25 5.38 -11.35 -20.96
C GLY A 25 4.77 -10.98 -19.59
N TRP A 26 5.54 -11.14 -18.52
CA TRP A 26 5.14 -10.93 -17.14
C TRP A 26 4.99 -9.44 -16.78
N ASN A 27 4.08 -9.12 -15.84
CA ASN A 27 3.81 -7.74 -15.46
C ASN A 27 4.84 -7.20 -14.45
N LYS A 28 5.79 -6.42 -14.95
CA LYS A 28 6.84 -5.78 -14.13
C LYS A 28 6.33 -4.80 -13.08
N ARG A 29 5.17 -4.18 -13.33
CA ARG A 29 4.58 -3.27 -12.37
C ARG A 29 4.11 -4.02 -11.13
N LEU A 30 3.56 -5.21 -11.31
CA LEU A 30 3.23 -6.11 -10.20
C LEU A 30 4.48 -6.48 -9.39
N ASP A 31 5.58 -6.84 -10.07
CA ASP A 31 6.86 -7.16 -9.42
C ASP A 31 7.43 -6.00 -8.60
N ALA A 32 7.39 -4.79 -9.14
CA ALA A 32 7.88 -3.60 -8.45
C ALA A 32 7.11 -3.37 -7.14
N HIS A 33 5.78 -3.50 -7.18
CA HIS A 33 4.95 -3.37 -5.97
C HIS A 33 5.14 -4.54 -4.99
N LEU A 34 5.23 -5.77 -5.47
CA LEU A 34 5.50 -6.95 -4.63
C LEU A 34 6.87 -6.85 -3.96
N PHE A 35 7.88 -6.35 -4.68
CA PHE A 35 9.20 -6.07 -4.14
C PHE A 35 9.12 -5.11 -2.96
N VAL A 36 8.44 -3.95 -3.13
CA VAL A 36 8.31 -2.96 -2.04
C VAL A 36 7.57 -3.55 -0.85
N VAL A 37 6.41 -4.20 -1.07
CA VAL A 37 5.61 -4.79 0.02
C VAL A 37 6.41 -5.85 0.77
N LYS A 38 7.12 -6.75 0.07
CA LYS A 38 8.00 -7.75 0.69
C LYS A 38 9.03 -7.11 1.61
N HIS A 39 9.75 -6.10 1.12
CA HIS A 39 10.82 -5.47 1.90
C HIS A 39 10.28 -4.63 3.06
N LEU A 40 9.12 -4.00 2.91
CA LEU A 40 8.44 -3.32 4.02
C LEU A 40 7.97 -4.31 5.10
N LEU A 41 7.49 -5.50 4.72
CA LEU A 41 7.15 -6.56 5.68
C LEU A 41 8.38 -7.06 6.43
N ILE A 42 9.52 -7.24 5.74
CA ILE A 42 10.79 -7.61 6.36
C ILE A 42 11.26 -6.52 7.34
N LEU A 43 11.26 -5.25 6.92
CA LEU A 43 11.60 -4.12 7.79
C LEU A 43 10.68 -4.05 9.01
N ARG A 44 9.39 -4.39 8.85
CA ARG A 44 8.42 -4.38 9.95
C ARG A 44 8.72 -5.47 10.97
N GLU A 45 9.09 -6.66 10.50
CA GLU A 45 9.51 -7.75 11.38
C GLU A 45 10.81 -7.40 12.12
N GLN A 46 11.78 -6.79 11.43
CA GLN A 46 13.07 -6.38 12.01
C GLN A 46 12.98 -5.22 13.00
N THR A 47 11.97 -4.36 12.86
CA THR A 47 11.70 -3.22 13.78
C THR A 47 10.74 -3.58 14.91
N ALA A 48 10.14 -4.77 14.90
CA ALA A 48 9.35 -5.24 16.02
C ALA A 48 10.30 -5.67 17.17
N PRO A 49 10.09 -5.21 18.42
CA PRO A 49 10.96 -5.54 19.55
C PRO A 49 10.90 -7.03 20.00
N TYR A 50 10.33 -7.92 19.18
CA TYR A 50 9.85 -9.23 19.60
C TYR A 50 10.57 -10.41 18.94
N ARG A 51 11.90 -10.35 18.80
CA ARG A 51 12.78 -11.56 18.77
C ARG A 51 14.16 -11.35 19.39
N GLN A 52 14.54 -10.12 19.73
CA GLN A 52 15.85 -9.87 20.36
C GLN A 52 15.86 -10.24 21.87
N ASN A 53 14.73 -10.14 22.58
CA ASN A 53 14.74 -10.30 24.04
C ASN A 53 14.98 -11.72 24.58
N VAL A 54 14.93 -12.77 23.75
CA VAL A 54 15.21 -14.15 24.19
C VAL A 54 16.68 -14.54 23.95
N LEU A 55 17.40 -13.83 23.06
CA LEU A 55 18.79 -14.14 22.72
C LEU A 55 19.79 -13.00 23.03
N SER A 56 19.34 -11.76 23.23
CA SER A 56 20.20 -10.60 23.55
C SER A 56 20.72 -10.57 25.00
N CYS A 57 20.47 -11.63 25.78
CA CYS A 57 21.20 -11.86 27.03
C CYS A 57 22.67 -12.20 26.80
N ARG A 58 23.15 -12.24 25.54
CA ARG A 58 24.55 -12.49 25.19
C ARG A 58 25.00 -11.53 24.08
N SER A 59 25.95 -10.67 24.46
CA SER A 59 26.82 -9.79 23.65
C SER A 59 26.22 -8.54 22.97
N ASP A 60 26.64 -7.39 23.51
CA ASP A 60 27.19 -6.19 22.83
C ASP A 60 26.40 -5.40 21.78
N SER A 61 25.13 -5.68 21.49
CA SER A 61 24.31 -4.72 20.73
C SER A 61 23.52 -3.82 21.69
N LEU A 62 24.14 -2.72 22.11
CA LEU A 62 23.47 -1.64 22.82
C LEU A 62 22.30 -1.18 21.94
N ASN A 63 21.05 -1.33 22.42
CA ASN A 63 19.87 -0.80 21.73
C ASN A 63 20.06 0.71 21.59
N THR A 64 20.50 1.17 20.42
CA THR A 64 20.64 2.59 20.10
C THR A 64 19.23 3.16 20.00
N LYS A 65 18.67 3.54 21.14
CA LYS A 65 17.45 4.32 21.19
C LYS A 65 17.81 5.73 20.75
N ASP A 66 17.31 6.11 19.58
CA ASP A 66 17.48 7.46 19.06
C ASP A 66 16.66 8.40 19.95
N PHE A 67 17.36 9.10 20.85
CA PHE A 67 16.81 10.18 21.65
C PHE A 67 17.17 11.51 21.01
N SER A 68 16.16 12.28 20.61
CA SER A 68 16.36 13.68 20.26
C SER A 68 16.21 14.52 21.52
N LEU A 69 17.24 15.28 21.88
CA LEU A 69 17.16 16.28 22.94
C LEU A 69 16.85 17.63 22.32
N ASP A 70 15.72 18.24 22.70
CA ASP A 70 15.35 19.56 22.23
C ASP A 70 16.00 20.65 23.09
N PHE A 71 17.04 21.28 22.53
CA PHE A 71 17.77 22.37 23.19
C PHE A 71 17.23 23.76 22.88
N SER A 72 16.07 23.88 22.20
CA SER A 72 15.52 25.17 21.77
C SER A 72 15.24 26.13 22.95
N LYS A 73 14.97 25.57 24.14
CA LYS A 73 14.74 26.33 25.38
C LYS A 73 16.02 26.63 26.17
N PHE A 74 17.17 26.11 25.73
CA PHE A 74 18.45 26.15 26.45
C PHE A 74 19.48 27.10 25.85
N THR A 75 19.10 27.86 24.81
CA THR A 75 20.03 28.73 24.08
C THR A 75 20.76 29.73 24.98
N SER A 76 20.09 30.33 25.96
CA SER A 76 20.75 31.24 26.91
C SER A 76 21.85 30.55 27.74
N VAL A 77 21.57 29.36 28.27
CA VAL A 77 22.50 28.60 29.13
C VAL A 77 23.68 28.06 28.32
N LEU A 78 23.45 27.63 27.07
CA LEU A 78 24.47 27.04 26.22
C LEU A 78 25.50 28.08 25.71
N PHE A 79 25.06 29.32 25.47
CA PHE A 79 25.88 30.35 24.82
C PHE A 79 26.52 31.37 25.80
N ASP A 80 26.15 31.36 27.09
CA ASP A 80 26.55 32.42 28.03
C ASP A 80 27.99 32.35 28.56
N SER A 81 28.71 31.21 28.48
CA SER A 81 30.18 31.15 28.68
C SER A 81 30.78 29.75 28.56
N ASN A 82 31.63 29.53 27.56
CA ASN A 82 32.38 28.27 27.37
C ASN A 82 33.29 27.89 28.56
N ALA A 83 33.75 28.87 29.35
CA ALA A 83 34.67 28.62 30.46
C ALA A 83 33.99 28.00 31.70
N LYS A 84 32.68 28.15 31.86
CA LYS A 84 31.92 27.73 33.06
C LYS A 84 31.24 26.37 32.92
N TRP A 85 31.46 25.68 31.81
CA TRP A 85 30.90 24.34 31.53
C TRP A 85 31.52 23.26 32.43
N PHE A 86 32.82 23.37 32.68
CA PHE A 86 33.59 22.38 33.45
C PHE A 86 34.29 22.98 34.66
N GLU A 87 33.98 24.23 35.01
CA GLU A 87 34.49 24.83 36.23
C GLU A 87 33.89 24.08 37.42
N LEU A 88 34.75 23.53 38.28
CA LEU A 88 34.39 22.85 39.54
C LEU A 88 34.00 23.88 40.62
N SER A 89 33.17 24.85 40.24
CA SER A 89 32.59 25.86 41.13
C SER A 89 31.11 25.59 41.32
N THR A 90 30.51 26.20 42.35
CA THR A 90 29.08 26.06 42.68
C THR A 90 28.14 26.56 41.56
N ASN A 91 28.66 27.31 40.59
CA ASN A 91 27.93 27.88 39.45
C ASN A 91 28.29 27.16 38.14
N ASN A 92 28.26 25.82 38.15
CA ASN A 92 28.55 25.03 36.97
C ASN A 92 27.34 25.01 36.02
N THR A 93 27.53 25.58 34.84
CA THR A 93 26.46 25.71 33.82
C THR A 93 25.95 24.36 33.30
N LEU A 94 26.78 23.31 33.30
CA LEU A 94 26.36 21.96 32.94
C LEU A 94 25.44 21.35 34.02
N LEU A 95 25.74 21.58 35.30
CA LEU A 95 24.85 21.16 36.39
C LEU A 95 23.53 21.94 36.36
N GLU A 96 23.58 23.24 36.06
CA GLU A 96 22.37 24.06 35.87
C GLU A 96 21.55 23.57 34.67
N LEU A 97 22.19 23.19 33.57
CA LEU A 97 21.55 22.58 32.40
C LEU A 97 20.81 21.28 32.75
N ILE A 98 21.41 20.42 33.57
CA ILE A 98 20.85 19.12 33.96
C ILE A 98 19.75 19.27 35.03
N THR A 99 19.83 20.28 35.89
CA THR A 99 18.97 20.41 37.09
C THR A 99 17.83 21.43 36.95
N THR A 100 17.97 22.47 36.13
CA THR A 100 17.05 23.62 36.13
C THR A 100 15.88 23.47 35.16
N VAL A 101 16.02 22.67 34.11
CA VAL A 101 14.96 22.52 33.09
C VAL A 101 14.73 21.04 32.81
N PRO A 102 13.47 20.55 32.86
CA PRO A 102 13.17 19.18 32.46
C PRO A 102 13.49 19.03 30.97
N ILE A 103 14.52 18.24 30.67
CA ILE A 103 14.88 17.85 29.30
C ILE A 103 13.72 17.00 28.76
N GLU A 104 12.96 17.52 27.82
CA GLU A 104 11.92 16.76 27.11
C GLU A 104 12.60 15.72 26.22
N MET A 105 12.77 14.51 26.74
CA MET A 105 13.29 13.37 26.00
C MET A 105 12.17 12.77 25.14
N ARG A 106 12.25 12.88 23.82
CA ARG A 106 11.33 12.20 22.90
C ARG A 106 11.95 10.89 22.41
N GLU A 107 11.22 9.80 22.61
CA GLU A 107 11.58 8.47 22.10
C GLU A 107 11.05 8.32 20.66
N HIS A 108 11.95 8.12 19.68
CA HIS A 108 11.61 8.01 18.25
C HIS A 108 11.11 6.61 17.81
N GLU A 109 11.17 5.61 18.68
CA GLU A 109 10.86 4.21 18.33
C GLU A 109 9.39 4.03 17.91
N GLY A 110 8.44 4.66 18.64
CA GLY A 110 7.01 4.61 18.31
C GLY A 110 6.65 5.30 16.99
N ASP A 111 7.37 6.35 16.62
CA ASP A 111 7.14 7.11 15.39
C ASP A 111 7.65 6.34 14.15
N SER A 112 8.82 5.71 14.27
CA SER A 112 9.42 4.92 13.18
C SER A 112 8.53 3.75 12.72
N ARG A 113 7.94 3.01 13.67
CA ARG A 113 7.00 1.93 13.38
C ARG A 113 5.71 2.44 12.76
N ARG A 114 5.20 3.57 13.24
CA ARG A 114 3.99 4.20 12.71
C ARG A 114 4.18 4.61 11.24
N VAL A 115 5.32 5.22 10.91
CA VAL A 115 5.67 5.59 9.54
C VAL A 115 5.78 4.34 8.66
N LEU A 116 6.44 3.29 9.15
CA LEU A 116 6.56 2.03 8.41
C LEU A 116 5.21 1.36 8.13
N ASP A 117 4.35 1.25 9.14
CA ASP A 117 3.00 0.68 8.99
C ASP A 117 2.14 1.53 8.03
N GLN A 118 2.29 2.85 8.03
CA GLN A 118 1.61 3.74 7.09
C GLN A 118 2.09 3.50 5.65
N GLN A 119 3.39 3.37 5.44
CA GLN A 119 3.96 3.08 4.11
C GLN A 119 3.59 1.68 3.62
N LEU A 120 3.62 0.68 4.51
CA LEU A 120 3.19 -0.68 4.19
C LEU A 120 1.71 -0.70 3.77
N ARG A 121 0.85 0.03 4.48
CA ARG A 121 -0.57 0.19 4.12
C ARG A 121 -0.72 0.85 2.75
N ALA A 122 0.00 1.92 2.48
CA ALA A 122 -0.06 2.61 1.18
C ALA A 122 0.43 1.70 0.05
N ALA A 123 1.56 1.00 0.23
CA ALA A 123 2.12 0.08 -0.74
C ALA A 123 1.21 -1.11 -1.02
N SER A 124 0.58 -1.69 0.01
CA SER A 124 -0.38 -2.78 -0.14
C SER A 124 -1.65 -2.35 -0.87
N PHE A 125 -2.14 -1.11 -0.68
CA PHE A 125 -3.23 -0.57 -1.50
C PHE A 125 -2.84 -0.37 -2.96
N ARG A 126 -1.64 0.16 -3.25
CA ARG A 126 -1.14 0.30 -4.63
C ARG A 126 -0.99 -1.07 -5.30
N LEU A 127 -0.41 -2.05 -4.59
CA LEU A 127 -0.30 -3.42 -5.06
C LEU A 127 -1.68 -4.01 -5.40
N ALA A 128 -2.65 -3.85 -4.50
CA ALA A 128 -4.00 -4.38 -4.72
C ALA A 128 -4.70 -3.70 -5.91
N HIS A 129 -4.49 -2.40 -6.07
CA HIS A 129 -4.97 -1.64 -7.23
C HIS A 129 -4.38 -2.23 -8.51
N GLU A 130 -3.05 -2.28 -8.65
CA GLU A 130 -2.39 -2.76 -9.86
C GLU A 130 -2.76 -4.21 -10.18
N ALA A 131 -2.76 -5.11 -9.20
CA ALA A 131 -3.20 -6.50 -9.39
C ALA A 131 -4.63 -6.58 -9.95
N SER A 132 -5.55 -5.77 -9.41
CA SER A 132 -6.93 -5.74 -9.93
C SER A 132 -7.02 -5.17 -11.35
N GLN A 133 -6.23 -4.16 -11.69
CA GLN A 133 -6.24 -3.53 -13.02
C GLN A 133 -5.87 -4.53 -14.14
N LEU A 134 -4.99 -5.50 -13.86
CA LEU A 134 -4.63 -6.55 -14.81
C LEU A 134 -5.82 -7.40 -15.25
N MET A 135 -6.82 -7.55 -14.37
CA MET A 135 -8.00 -8.36 -14.61
C MET A 135 -9.18 -7.53 -15.13
N ILE A 136 -9.46 -6.41 -14.46
CA ILE A 136 -10.71 -5.66 -14.62
C ILE A 136 -10.52 -4.22 -15.08
N GLY A 137 -9.32 -3.80 -15.47
CA GLY A 137 -9.03 -2.37 -15.65
C GLY A 137 -9.91 -1.64 -16.67
N LYS A 138 -10.10 -2.23 -17.85
CA LYS A 138 -11.01 -1.67 -18.87
C LYS A 138 -12.46 -1.59 -18.38
N LEU A 139 -12.91 -2.57 -17.59
CA LEU A 139 -14.26 -2.60 -17.03
C LEU A 139 -14.42 -1.55 -15.91
N ALA A 140 -13.37 -1.34 -15.12
CA ALA A 140 -13.32 -0.30 -14.08
C ALA A 140 -13.40 1.10 -14.70
N GLU A 141 -12.59 1.39 -15.72
CA GLU A 141 -12.63 2.65 -16.46
C GLU A 141 -14.01 2.90 -17.10
N TRP A 142 -14.62 1.84 -17.65
CA TRP A 142 -15.96 1.92 -18.24
C TRP A 142 -17.03 2.27 -17.21
N ILE A 143 -17.02 1.64 -16.02
CA ILE A 143 -18.05 1.92 -15.00
C ILE A 143 -17.88 3.30 -14.37
N ASP A 144 -16.64 3.76 -14.20
CA ASP A 144 -16.37 5.11 -13.70
C ASP A 144 -16.89 6.16 -14.71
N LEU A 145 -16.61 5.99 -16.00
CA LEU A 145 -17.19 6.83 -17.06
C LEU A 145 -18.73 6.76 -17.07
N ALA A 146 -19.30 5.58 -16.94
CA ALA A 146 -20.74 5.39 -16.99
C ALA A 146 -21.45 6.08 -15.81
N GLU A 147 -20.89 6.00 -14.60
CA GLU A 147 -21.42 6.69 -13.43
C GLU A 147 -21.26 8.21 -13.53
N ASP A 148 -20.13 8.70 -14.05
CA ASP A 148 -19.88 10.13 -14.29
C ASP A 148 -20.85 10.74 -15.31
N GLU A 149 -21.11 10.04 -16.43
CA GLU A 149 -22.11 10.50 -17.41
C GLU A 149 -23.53 10.48 -16.82
N ARG A 150 -23.85 9.53 -15.93
CA ARG A 150 -25.17 9.46 -15.28
C ARG A 150 -25.42 10.61 -14.30
N LEU A 151 -24.37 11.22 -13.75
CA LEU A 151 -24.47 12.36 -12.86
C LEU A 151 -24.78 13.68 -13.60
N LYS A 152 -24.58 13.72 -14.93
CA LYS A 152 -24.85 14.92 -15.74
C LYS A 152 -26.33 15.06 -16.05
N GLU A 153 -26.81 16.30 -16.11
CA GLU A 153 -28.20 16.58 -16.46
C GLU A 153 -28.49 16.23 -17.93
N GLY A 154 -29.58 15.49 -18.17
CA GLY A 154 -29.98 15.06 -19.52
C GLY A 154 -29.35 13.75 -20.01
N PHE A 155 -28.87 12.90 -19.09
CA PHE A 155 -28.34 11.57 -19.42
C PHE A 155 -29.36 10.74 -20.23
N ASP A 156 -28.95 10.34 -21.43
CA ASP A 156 -29.70 9.43 -22.30
C ASP A 156 -28.75 8.37 -22.84
N LEU A 157 -28.97 7.12 -22.41
CA LEU A 157 -28.14 5.98 -22.77
C LEU A 157 -28.01 5.80 -24.29
N LYS A 158 -29.05 6.16 -25.05
CA LYS A 158 -29.08 6.01 -26.52
C LYS A 158 -28.11 6.94 -27.24
N LYS A 159 -27.71 8.05 -26.61
CA LYS A 159 -26.76 9.02 -27.17
C LYS A 159 -25.30 8.64 -26.95
N HIS A 160 -25.03 7.64 -26.10
CA HIS A 160 -23.68 7.21 -25.76
C HIS A 160 -23.38 5.80 -26.31
N PRO A 161 -22.87 5.67 -27.55
CA PRO A 161 -22.57 4.36 -28.15
C PRO A 161 -21.51 3.56 -27.36
N LYS A 162 -20.64 4.25 -26.60
CA LYS A 162 -19.65 3.64 -25.70
C LYS A 162 -20.28 2.95 -24.48
N LEU A 163 -21.48 3.35 -24.10
CA LEU A 163 -22.26 2.76 -23.00
C LEU A 163 -23.27 1.73 -23.51
N GLY A 164 -23.16 1.31 -24.77
CA GLY A 164 -24.07 0.32 -25.35
C GLY A 164 -23.90 -1.07 -24.72
N ALA A 165 -25.00 -1.81 -24.64
CA ALA A 165 -25.03 -3.13 -24.00
C ALA A 165 -24.08 -4.16 -24.64
N ALA A 166 -23.84 -4.08 -25.95
CA ALA A 166 -22.89 -4.95 -26.64
C ALA A 166 -21.44 -4.69 -26.17
N VAL A 167 -21.04 -3.43 -26.02
CA VAL A 167 -19.71 -3.06 -25.53
C VAL A 167 -19.52 -3.56 -24.09
N LEU A 168 -20.54 -3.42 -23.25
CA LEU A 168 -20.50 -3.92 -21.89
C LEU A 168 -20.39 -5.44 -21.82
N LYS A 169 -21.10 -6.16 -22.69
CA LYS A 169 -21.00 -7.62 -22.79
C LYS A 169 -19.55 -8.03 -23.10
N ASP A 170 -18.94 -7.42 -24.10
CA ASP A 170 -17.57 -7.77 -24.52
C ASP A 170 -16.55 -7.43 -23.42
N LEU A 171 -16.67 -6.27 -22.78
CA LEU A 171 -15.80 -5.86 -21.67
C LEU A 171 -15.95 -6.75 -20.44
N SER A 172 -17.19 -7.10 -20.07
CA SER A 172 -17.47 -7.96 -18.92
C SER A 172 -17.04 -9.41 -19.17
N ALA A 173 -17.18 -9.92 -20.40
CA ALA A 173 -16.69 -11.23 -20.79
C ALA A 173 -15.15 -11.29 -20.82
N GLU A 174 -14.49 -10.26 -21.35
CA GLU A 174 -13.02 -10.14 -21.32
C GLU A 174 -12.51 -10.10 -19.87
N ALA A 175 -13.14 -9.26 -19.03
CA ALA A 175 -12.79 -9.16 -17.61
C ALA A 175 -13.00 -10.49 -16.86
N TYR A 176 -14.11 -11.18 -17.09
CA TYR A 176 -14.40 -12.47 -16.46
C TYR A 176 -13.38 -13.54 -16.86
N LYS A 177 -13.02 -13.61 -18.15
CA LYS A 177 -11.96 -14.49 -18.64
C LYS A 177 -10.60 -14.15 -18.02
N ASN A 178 -10.26 -12.85 -17.93
CA ASN A 178 -9.02 -12.41 -17.31
C ASN A 178 -8.95 -12.74 -15.83
N VAL A 179 -10.06 -12.63 -15.08
CA VAL A 179 -10.12 -13.07 -13.68
C VAL A 179 -9.83 -14.57 -13.60
N GLY A 180 -10.43 -15.40 -14.45
CA GLY A 180 -10.17 -16.84 -14.45
C GLY A 180 -8.75 -17.25 -14.83
N GLY A 181 -8.11 -16.51 -15.75
CA GLY A 181 -6.76 -16.81 -16.23
C GLY A 181 -5.65 -16.16 -15.38
N LYS A 182 -5.67 -14.83 -15.27
CA LYS A 182 -4.58 -14.05 -14.67
C LYS A 182 -4.57 -14.09 -13.15
N PHE A 183 -5.69 -14.42 -12.49
CA PHE A 183 -5.69 -14.51 -11.02
C PHE A 183 -4.75 -15.61 -10.51
N GLY A 184 -4.64 -16.73 -11.23
CA GLY A 184 -3.66 -17.78 -10.93
C GLY A 184 -2.23 -17.26 -11.01
N GLU A 185 -1.90 -16.56 -12.10
CA GLU A 185 -0.58 -15.91 -12.27
C GLU A 185 -0.27 -14.92 -11.14
N ILE A 186 -1.24 -14.08 -10.76
CA ILE A 186 -1.09 -13.12 -9.64
C ILE A 186 -0.86 -13.86 -8.32
N ARG A 187 -1.61 -14.93 -8.04
CA ARG A 187 -1.43 -15.72 -6.83
C ARG A 187 -0.04 -16.35 -6.79
N ASP A 188 0.43 -16.88 -7.91
CA ASP A 188 1.75 -17.49 -8.02
C ASP A 188 2.86 -16.43 -7.84
N ALA A 189 2.65 -15.17 -8.29
CA ALA A 189 3.51 -14.03 -7.97
C ALA A 189 3.61 -13.77 -6.47
N TYR A 190 2.46 -13.73 -5.79
CA TYR A 190 2.39 -13.51 -4.35
C TYR A 190 3.11 -14.64 -3.60
N SER A 191 2.95 -15.88 -4.03
CA SER A 191 3.65 -17.03 -3.48
C SER A 191 5.17 -16.95 -3.67
N LEU A 192 5.63 -16.48 -4.83
CA LEU A 192 7.05 -16.29 -5.12
C LEU A 192 7.69 -15.20 -4.26
N TYR A 193 7.01 -14.07 -4.07
CA TYR A 193 7.57 -12.92 -3.35
C TYR A 193 7.39 -13.03 -1.82
N ILE A 194 6.19 -13.39 -1.36
CA ILE A 194 5.79 -13.40 0.05
C ILE A 194 6.07 -14.77 0.69
N GLY A 195 5.63 -15.85 0.06
CA GLY A 195 5.89 -17.24 0.48
C GLY A 195 5.23 -17.66 1.78
N VAL A 196 4.28 -16.89 2.29
CA VAL A 196 3.55 -17.16 3.54
C VAL A 196 2.04 -17.11 3.26
N PRO A 197 1.32 -18.25 3.30
CA PRO A 197 -0.04 -18.35 2.80
C PRO A 197 -1.04 -17.47 3.56
N GLU A 198 -0.84 -17.29 4.87
CA GLU A 198 -1.69 -16.41 5.69
C GLU A 198 -1.54 -14.94 5.27
N THR A 199 -0.30 -14.47 5.12
CA THR A 199 -0.01 -13.09 4.69
C THR A 199 -0.47 -12.85 3.26
N GLU A 200 -0.30 -13.84 2.36
CA GLU A 200 -0.81 -13.78 0.99
C GLU A 200 -2.33 -13.64 0.95
N SER A 201 -3.06 -14.42 1.75
CA SER A 201 -4.52 -14.32 1.84
C SER A 201 -4.97 -12.93 2.31
N ILE A 202 -4.28 -12.36 3.31
CA ILE A 202 -4.54 -11.00 3.80
C ILE A 202 -4.28 -9.95 2.71
N LEU A 203 -3.17 -10.05 1.97
CA LEU A 203 -2.82 -9.10 0.90
C LEU A 203 -3.70 -9.26 -0.36
N LEU A 204 -4.21 -10.47 -0.63
CA LEU A 204 -5.13 -10.75 -1.74
C LEU A 204 -6.58 -10.37 -1.42
N SER A 205 -6.97 -10.28 -0.14
CA SER A 205 -8.34 -9.93 0.26
C SER A 205 -8.82 -8.58 -0.35
N PRO A 206 -8.04 -7.48 -0.31
CA PRO A 206 -8.37 -6.24 -1.00
C PRO A 206 -8.50 -6.39 -2.53
N VAL A 207 -7.71 -7.27 -3.16
CA VAL A 207 -7.78 -7.54 -4.61
C VAL A 207 -9.12 -8.18 -4.95
N ARG A 208 -9.50 -9.24 -4.22
CA ARG A 208 -10.78 -9.94 -4.41
C ARG A 208 -11.95 -8.98 -4.22
N LYS A 209 -11.92 -8.20 -3.13
CA LYS A 209 -12.95 -7.20 -2.84
C LYS A 209 -13.11 -6.20 -3.98
N ARG A 210 -12.01 -5.62 -4.47
CA ARG A 210 -12.06 -4.64 -5.56
C ARG A 210 -12.62 -5.22 -6.87
N VAL A 211 -12.25 -6.46 -7.21
CA VAL A 211 -12.81 -7.15 -8.38
C VAL A 211 -14.32 -7.32 -8.22
N ILE A 212 -14.78 -7.84 -7.07
CA ILE A 212 -16.21 -8.03 -6.78
C ILE A 212 -16.98 -6.69 -6.79
N ASP A 213 -16.40 -5.64 -6.21
CA ASP A 213 -17.02 -4.32 -6.11
C ASP A 213 -17.29 -3.72 -7.51
N VAL A 214 -16.36 -3.87 -8.46
CA VAL A 214 -16.54 -3.37 -9.84
C VAL A 214 -17.66 -4.10 -10.57
N PHE A 215 -17.71 -5.44 -10.51
CA PHE A 215 -18.83 -6.19 -11.10
C PHE A 215 -20.17 -5.87 -10.42
N THR A 216 -20.16 -5.60 -9.11
CA THR A 216 -21.36 -5.19 -8.38
C THR A 216 -21.84 -3.80 -8.82
N ARG A 217 -20.93 -2.83 -8.98
CA ARG A 217 -21.24 -1.50 -9.50
C ARG A 217 -21.84 -1.58 -10.91
N VAL A 218 -21.22 -2.35 -11.81
CA VAL A 218 -21.72 -2.59 -13.17
C VAL A 218 -23.14 -3.18 -13.16
N ASN A 219 -23.37 -4.24 -12.36
CA ASN A 219 -24.70 -4.83 -12.24
C ASN A 219 -25.74 -3.82 -11.72
N SER A 220 -25.35 -2.99 -10.74
CA SER A 220 -26.24 -1.95 -10.19
C SER A 220 -26.55 -0.84 -11.21
N PHE A 221 -25.58 -0.51 -12.07
CA PHE A 221 -25.75 0.50 -13.12
C PHE A 221 -26.73 -0.01 -14.18
N VAL A 222 -26.54 -1.25 -14.65
CA VAL A 222 -27.38 -1.89 -15.67
C VAL A 222 -28.81 -2.09 -15.17
N ALA A 223 -28.99 -2.51 -13.91
CA ALA A 223 -30.31 -2.64 -13.30
C ALA A 223 -31.10 -1.32 -13.27
N LYS A 224 -30.42 -0.17 -13.20
CA LYS A 224 -31.03 1.17 -13.12
C LYS A 224 -31.24 1.85 -14.47
N THR A 225 -30.45 1.51 -15.48
CA THR A 225 -30.37 2.28 -16.73
C THR A 225 -30.78 1.51 -17.98
N TYR A 226 -30.74 0.17 -17.96
CA TYR A 226 -31.01 -0.64 -19.15
C TYR A 226 -32.40 -1.25 -19.10
N ASP A 227 -33.07 -1.20 -20.25
CA ASP A 227 -34.31 -1.94 -20.53
C ASP A 227 -34.06 -3.45 -20.51
N ASP A 228 -35.12 -4.25 -20.37
CA ASP A 228 -35.00 -5.72 -20.23
C ASP A 228 -34.33 -6.40 -21.43
N GLU A 229 -34.54 -5.90 -22.66
CA GLU A 229 -33.85 -6.37 -23.86
C GLU A 229 -32.35 -6.05 -23.82
N SER A 230 -31.99 -4.82 -23.43
CA SER A 230 -30.59 -4.40 -23.29
C SER A 230 -29.88 -5.16 -22.17
N ARG A 231 -30.60 -5.54 -21.12
CA ARG A 231 -30.10 -6.39 -20.03
C ARG A 231 -29.82 -7.81 -20.50
N ALA A 232 -30.69 -8.39 -21.33
CA ALA A 232 -30.47 -9.69 -21.94
C ALA A 232 -29.24 -9.69 -22.87
N VAL A 233 -29.03 -8.60 -23.62
CA VAL A 233 -27.83 -8.44 -24.48
C VAL A 233 -26.55 -8.31 -23.65
N ALA A 234 -26.57 -7.55 -22.56
CA ALA A 234 -25.39 -7.35 -21.71
C ALA A 234 -24.88 -8.65 -21.05
N ALA A 235 -25.77 -9.62 -20.77
CA ALA A 235 -25.45 -10.98 -20.32
C ALA A 235 -24.35 -11.05 -19.24
N LEU A 236 -24.53 -10.27 -18.16
CA LEU A 236 -23.49 -10.08 -17.14
C LEU A 236 -23.20 -11.35 -16.35
N PRO A 237 -21.92 -11.60 -15.97
CA PRO A 237 -21.55 -12.72 -15.13
C PRO A 237 -22.16 -12.62 -13.73
N ASN A 238 -22.52 -13.77 -13.15
CA ASN A 238 -23.00 -13.83 -11.77
C ASN A 238 -21.85 -13.56 -10.79
N VAL A 239 -22.04 -12.60 -9.89
CA VAL A 239 -21.07 -12.23 -8.85
C VAL A 239 -20.72 -13.42 -7.94
N GLN A 240 -21.65 -14.33 -7.66
CA GLN A 240 -21.39 -15.53 -6.85
C GLN A 240 -20.38 -16.47 -7.51
N GLN A 241 -20.46 -16.63 -8.84
CA GLN A 241 -19.49 -17.43 -9.59
C GLN A 241 -18.11 -16.78 -9.55
N LEU A 242 -18.05 -15.46 -9.65
CA LEU A 242 -16.82 -14.69 -9.54
C LEU A 242 -16.15 -14.88 -8.16
N VAL A 243 -16.93 -14.82 -7.07
CA VAL A 243 -16.44 -15.07 -5.70
C VAL A 243 -15.87 -16.48 -5.59
N LEU A 244 -16.55 -17.48 -6.15
CA LEU A 244 -16.05 -18.86 -6.16
C LEU A 244 -14.75 -19.00 -6.96
N MET A 245 -14.61 -18.29 -8.08
CA MET A 245 -13.37 -18.30 -8.86
C MET A 245 -12.19 -17.65 -8.12
N LEU A 246 -12.44 -16.57 -7.38
CA LEU A 246 -11.42 -15.84 -6.61
C LEU A 246 -11.03 -16.52 -5.30
N ASN A 247 -11.81 -17.49 -4.84
CA ASN A 247 -11.56 -18.26 -3.63
C ASN A 247 -10.98 -19.66 -3.89
N LYS A 248 -10.81 -20.04 -5.17
CA LYS A 248 -10.04 -21.22 -5.59
C LYS A 248 -8.54 -20.93 -5.56
#